data_AF-A0A2N2M3Z8-F1
#
_entry.id   AF-A0A2N2M3Z8-F1
#
_cell.length_a   1.000
_cell.length_b   1.000
_cell.length_c   1.000
_cell.angle_alpha   90.00
_cell.angle_beta   90.00
_cell.angle_gamma   90.00
#
_symmetry.space_group_name_H-M   'P 1'
#
loop_
_entity.id
_entity.type
_entity.pdbx_description
1 polymer ?
#
loop_
_entity_poly.entity_id
_entity_poly.type
_entity_poly.pdbx_seq_one_letter_code
_entity_poly.pdbx_strand_id
1 'polypeptide(L)'
;MSQYPQHMKMSELSARVKIPVDTIRNYARKGLLPKPIKTGKTMAYYTVEHIDRLKNIRALQIKGHSLDEIKNSVNQTSNDTHSNLQPGALYTSKRTAIIKAAVELFQEKGYQTTNIDDIVARAGIGKSTFYQYFRSMEYLFFECSRHTFFDFTKNYFSVREDDDGLSRLWRRGHTFMRTHRYMIDMFNLVRGAFMKDSNRIRKTLEEDIMHDFIQAIEADLVAASKKENIHFSDLHLLAYLFMGATEYVYYYFKIHPDAGIDNIYMKSWDFVFNVNGHYTGPEVGELMNYPAAIAACSEKLIKSELKEEELMKISELSRRSGIPVSTIRYYILEGLLPEAMKTGKTRAYYCSAHLKALDLIRRKQVDEKKQLNRIREEIEQVVSLPENRVRQTVLQSDKLDDILSISTELFLKKGFVETSTSDIAHQAKMSKETVYRHFRNKEEILMACADRAFHNLYDNVRAEISEEKDAALRLIKRGKVFFSLYPQWISMMNLMRSLSVGDNPSFRTKFNQLIGQMVKPTIREIENLKQQGRIRNDIDSDLAGFILMGMCEYGAWLIQHENYSEVTIMESLTSILYEGVIVGSS
;
A
#
# COMPACT_ATOMS: atom_id res chain seq x y z
N MET A 1 26.58 7.54 -10.51
CA MET A 1 27.94 7.46 -9.90
C MET A 1 28.21 8.76 -9.15
N SER A 2 28.56 8.64 -7.87
CA SER A 2 28.99 9.69 -6.92
C SER A 2 27.99 10.78 -6.51
N GLN A 3 27.34 10.62 -5.35
CA GLN A 3 27.03 11.74 -4.44
C GLN A 3 26.53 11.24 -3.07
N TYR A 4 27.32 11.50 -2.02
CA TYR A 4 26.96 11.58 -0.60
C TYR A 4 27.98 12.52 0.09
N PRO A 5 27.66 13.20 1.21
CA PRO A 5 28.42 14.35 1.68
C PRO A 5 29.85 13.96 2.11
N GLN A 6 30.83 14.29 1.27
CA GLN A 6 32.24 14.13 1.58
C GLN A 6 32.62 15.12 2.68
N HIS A 7 32.93 14.61 3.87
CA HIS A 7 33.74 15.35 4.84
C HIS A 7 35.09 15.64 4.18
N MET A 8 35.40 16.92 3.99
CA MET A 8 36.63 17.34 3.32
C MET A 8 37.66 17.76 4.35
N LYS A 9 38.93 17.43 4.09
CA LYS A 9 40.05 18.12 4.74
C LYS A 9 40.15 19.56 4.22
N MET A 10 40.84 20.43 4.95
CA MET A 10 40.99 21.85 4.55
C MET A 10 41.56 22.01 3.13
N SER A 11 42.49 21.15 2.72
CA SER A 11 43.07 21.14 1.37
C SER A 11 42.02 20.80 0.30
N GLU A 12 41.15 19.83 0.56
CA GLU A 12 40.09 19.40 -0.35
C GLU A 12 38.98 20.46 -0.45
N LEU A 13 38.61 21.08 0.68
CA LEU A 13 37.67 22.19 0.71
C LEU A 13 38.18 23.35 -0.16
N SER A 14 39.45 23.76 0.05
CA SER A 14 40.10 24.83 -0.69
C SER A 14 40.12 24.58 -2.20
N ALA A 15 40.49 23.35 -2.61
CA ALA A 15 40.47 22.95 -4.01
C ALA A 15 39.06 23.00 -4.61
N ARG A 16 38.04 22.55 -3.87
CA ARG A 16 36.66 22.45 -4.35
C ARG A 16 35.96 23.79 -4.51
N VAL A 17 36.21 24.76 -3.63
CA VAL A 17 35.62 26.10 -3.74
C VAL A 17 36.51 27.10 -4.49
N LYS A 18 37.72 26.71 -4.88
CA LYS A 18 38.75 27.58 -5.48
C LYS A 18 38.96 28.85 -4.62
N ILE A 19 39.11 28.65 -3.31
CA ILE A 19 39.44 29.70 -2.33
C ILE A 19 40.67 29.23 -1.55
N PRO A 20 41.72 30.07 -1.40
CA PRO A 20 42.93 29.70 -0.67
C PRO A 20 42.64 29.29 0.79
N VAL A 21 43.38 28.29 1.29
CA VAL A 21 43.26 27.79 2.67
C VAL A 21 43.33 28.92 3.70
N ASP A 22 44.23 29.88 3.52
CA ASP A 22 44.41 30.96 4.49
C ASP A 22 43.25 31.95 4.49
N THR A 23 42.60 32.17 3.36
CA THR A 23 41.35 32.94 3.27
C THR A 23 40.22 32.22 4.02
N ILE A 24 40.09 30.90 3.85
CA ILE A 24 39.09 30.09 4.56
C ILE A 24 39.36 30.12 6.09
N ARG A 25 40.62 30.03 6.51
CA ARG A 25 41.01 30.18 7.93
C ARG A 25 40.68 31.56 8.46
N ASN A 26 40.89 32.61 7.67
CA ASN A 26 40.53 33.98 8.06
C ASN A 26 39.01 34.12 8.27
N TYR A 27 38.20 33.58 7.35
CA TYR A 27 36.75 33.57 7.50
C TYR A 27 36.30 32.79 8.74
N ALA A 28 36.91 31.64 9.01
CA ALA A 28 36.65 30.89 10.24
C ALA A 28 37.01 31.69 11.50
N ARG A 29 38.17 32.38 11.53
CA ARG A 29 38.58 33.23 12.67
C ARG A 29 37.63 34.40 12.89
N LYS A 30 37.12 35.01 11.82
CA LYS A 30 36.17 36.13 11.89
C LYS A 30 34.74 35.70 12.24
N GLY A 31 34.48 34.40 12.36
CA GLY A 31 33.16 33.85 12.69
C GLY A 31 32.18 33.86 11.51
N LEU A 32 32.69 33.86 10.28
CA LEU A 32 31.89 33.81 9.04
C LEU A 32 31.53 32.37 8.64
N LEU A 33 32.22 31.37 9.20
CA LEU A 33 31.99 29.95 8.95
C LEU A 33 31.60 29.22 10.24
N PRO A 34 30.77 28.16 10.16
CA PRO A 34 30.52 27.28 11.28
C PRO A 34 31.82 26.67 11.79
N LYS A 35 31.83 26.22 13.05
CA LYS A 35 33.00 25.56 13.62
C LYS A 35 33.24 24.23 12.89
N PRO A 36 34.47 23.95 12.41
CA PRO A 36 34.74 22.69 11.73
C PRO A 36 34.71 21.52 12.72
N ILE A 37 34.37 20.34 12.23
CA ILE A 37 34.24 19.14 13.05
C ILE A 37 35.63 18.66 13.44
N LYS A 38 36.02 18.84 14.71
CA LYS A 38 37.30 18.37 15.23
C LYS A 38 37.22 16.90 15.63
N THR A 39 38.09 16.07 15.09
CA THR A 39 38.19 14.63 15.40
C THR A 39 39.47 14.29 16.19
N GLY A 40 40.26 15.30 16.54
CA GLY A 40 41.45 15.19 17.38
C GLY A 40 42.10 16.57 17.60
N LYS A 41 43.31 16.61 18.23
CA LYS A 41 44.04 17.86 18.46
C LYS A 41 44.45 18.58 17.16
N THR A 42 44.67 17.85 16.08
CA THR A 42 45.20 18.37 14.79
C THR A 42 44.27 18.16 13.60
N MET A 43 43.18 17.38 13.75
CA MET A 43 42.30 17.00 12.65
C MET A 43 40.95 17.70 12.73
N ALA A 44 40.61 18.41 11.66
CA ALA A 44 39.32 19.08 11.47
C ALA A 44 38.76 18.78 10.08
N TYR A 45 37.46 18.48 10.02
CA TYR A 45 36.73 18.18 8.80
C TYR A 45 35.68 19.26 8.51
N TYR A 46 35.50 19.52 7.22
CA TYR A 46 34.64 20.56 6.68
C TYR A 46 33.51 19.90 5.87
N THR A 47 32.31 20.44 5.98
CA THR A 47 31.07 19.88 5.42
C THR A 47 30.63 20.60 4.15
N VAL A 48 29.57 20.11 3.52
CA VAL A 48 28.91 20.81 2.40
C VAL A 48 28.37 22.18 2.83
N GLU A 49 27.94 22.33 4.09
CA GLU A 49 27.58 23.63 4.66
C GLU A 49 28.73 24.65 4.58
N HIS A 50 29.98 24.21 4.77
CA HIS A 50 31.14 25.09 4.60
C HIS A 50 31.33 25.50 3.14
N ILE A 51 31.02 24.63 2.17
CA ILE A 51 31.04 24.98 0.74
C ILE A 51 29.98 26.05 0.46
N ASP A 52 28.75 25.82 0.89
CA ASP A 52 27.62 26.70 0.58
C ASP A 52 27.82 28.08 1.21
N ARG A 53 28.32 28.12 2.46
CA ARG A 53 28.67 29.37 3.14
C ARG A 53 29.85 30.10 2.49
N LEU A 54 30.88 29.37 2.04
CA LEU A 54 32.01 29.96 1.30
C LEU A 54 31.59 30.53 -0.07
N LYS A 55 30.69 29.86 -0.78
CA LYS A 55 30.12 30.36 -2.03
C LYS A 55 29.27 31.61 -1.80
N ASN A 56 28.46 31.62 -0.75
CA ASN A 56 27.63 32.77 -0.40
C ASN A 56 28.49 34.00 -0.02
N ILE A 57 29.50 33.82 0.84
CA ILE A 57 30.45 34.89 1.18
C ILE A 57 31.07 35.48 -0.09
N ARG A 58 31.52 34.63 -1.03
CA ARG A 58 32.12 35.09 -2.30
C ARG A 58 31.12 35.85 -3.17
N ALA A 59 29.88 35.38 -3.27
CA ALA A 59 28.84 36.04 -4.03
C ALA A 59 28.50 37.43 -3.47
N LEU A 60 28.45 37.58 -2.15
CA LEU A 60 28.21 38.86 -1.48
C LEU A 60 29.41 39.81 -1.58
N GLN A 61 30.64 39.30 -1.54
CA GLN A 61 31.84 40.10 -1.79
C GLN A 61 31.89 40.63 -3.23
N ILE A 62 31.46 39.84 -4.22
CA ILE A 62 31.36 40.30 -5.62
C ILE A 62 30.32 41.44 -5.75
N LYS A 63 29.27 41.41 -4.93
CA LYS A 63 28.25 42.47 -4.84
C LYS A 63 28.70 43.70 -4.03
N GLY A 64 29.94 43.75 -3.56
CA GLY A 64 30.53 44.90 -2.86
C GLY A 64 30.28 44.93 -1.34
N HIS A 65 29.68 43.89 -0.75
CA HIS A 65 29.44 43.85 0.69
C HIS A 65 30.74 43.68 1.49
N SER A 66 30.83 44.39 2.61
CA SER A 66 31.93 44.25 3.55
C SER A 66 31.84 42.92 4.32
N LEU A 67 32.98 42.41 4.82
CA LEU A 67 32.98 41.16 5.60
C LEU A 67 32.15 41.27 6.89
N ASP A 68 31.99 42.46 7.45
CA ASP A 68 31.20 42.69 8.65
C ASP A 68 29.70 42.71 8.35
N GLU A 69 29.28 43.27 7.20
CA GLU A 69 27.90 43.16 6.69
C GLU A 69 27.51 41.70 6.41
N ILE A 70 28.41 40.95 5.75
CA ILE A 70 28.22 39.53 5.45
C ILE A 70 28.08 38.73 6.74
N LYS A 71 28.89 39.03 7.77
CA LYS A 71 28.82 38.35 9.06
C LYS A 71 27.47 38.56 9.76
N ASN A 72 26.90 39.75 9.67
CA ASN A 72 25.60 40.05 10.28
C ASN A 72 24.45 39.37 9.52
N SER A 73 24.47 39.41 8.19
CA SER A 73 23.48 38.74 7.34
C SER A 73 23.48 37.22 7.52
N VAL A 74 24.67 36.59 7.49
CA VAL A 74 24.79 35.12 7.52
C VAL A 74 24.54 34.53 8.91
N ASN A 75 24.65 35.33 9.99
CA ASN A 75 24.36 34.89 11.36
C ASN A 75 22.93 35.21 11.83
N GLN A 76 22.23 36.16 11.21
CA GLN A 76 20.82 36.44 11.53
C GLN A 76 19.86 35.36 11.00
N THR A 77 20.16 34.74 9.85
CA THR A 77 19.37 33.62 9.30
C THR A 77 19.47 32.33 10.14
N SER A 78 20.36 32.28 11.14
CA SER A 78 20.58 31.11 12.00
C SER A 78 19.75 31.12 13.30
N ASN A 79 19.02 32.20 13.62
CA ASN A 79 18.28 32.32 14.88
C ASN A 79 16.76 32.00 14.79
N ASP A 80 16.15 31.96 13.60
CA ASP A 80 14.71 31.67 13.42
C ASP A 80 14.38 30.21 13.07
N THR A 81 15.39 29.32 13.04
CA THR A 81 15.20 27.88 12.82
C THR A 81 15.96 27.06 13.86
N HIS A 82 15.62 27.25 15.13
CA HIS A 82 15.95 26.29 16.17
C HIS A 82 14.84 25.25 16.32
N SER A 83 14.86 24.26 15.42
CA SER A 83 14.30 22.95 15.72
C SER A 83 15.17 22.30 16.82
N ASN A 84 14.53 21.92 17.92
CA ASN A 84 15.14 21.23 19.05
C ASN A 84 15.55 19.79 18.68
N LEU A 85 16.61 19.65 17.89
CA LEU A 85 17.34 18.40 17.71
C LEU A 85 18.80 18.62 18.13
N GLN A 86 19.15 18.13 19.31
CA GLN A 86 20.52 18.09 19.83
C GLN A 86 21.46 17.42 18.80
N PRO A 87 22.44 18.12 18.21
CA PRO A 87 23.43 17.54 17.31
C PRO A 87 24.59 16.97 18.14
N GLY A 88 24.41 15.72 18.58
CA GLY A 88 25.42 14.99 19.34
C GLY A 88 25.45 13.51 19.00
N ALA A 89 25.98 13.15 17.82
CA ALA A 89 26.71 11.89 17.58
C ALA A 89 27.24 11.78 16.13
N LEU A 90 28.55 12.04 16.03
CA LEU A 90 29.53 11.62 15.01
C LEU A 90 29.12 10.54 13.97
N TYR A 91 29.20 10.89 12.68
CA TYR A 91 29.30 9.92 11.59
C TYR A 91 30.79 9.57 11.36
N THR A 92 31.22 8.38 11.74
CA THR A 92 32.54 7.83 11.35
C THR A 92 32.46 7.20 9.96
N SER A 93 33.58 7.09 9.24
CA SER A 93 33.65 6.41 7.94
C SER A 93 33.08 4.98 7.98
N LYS A 94 33.22 4.31 9.14
CA LYS A 94 32.65 2.98 9.40
C LYS A 94 31.12 3.01 9.54
N ARG A 95 30.55 3.98 10.27
CA ARG A 95 29.09 4.17 10.35
C ARG A 95 28.49 4.38 8.96
N THR A 96 29.11 5.22 8.14
CA THR A 96 28.68 5.46 6.75
C THR A 96 28.84 4.21 5.87
N ALA A 97 29.93 3.44 6.04
CA ALA A 97 30.12 2.19 5.31
C ALA A 97 29.02 1.16 5.65
N ILE A 98 28.61 1.06 6.91
CA ILE A 98 27.50 0.19 7.33
C ILE A 98 26.19 0.64 6.70
N ILE A 99 25.85 1.93 6.74
CA ILE A 99 24.62 2.46 6.12
C ILE A 99 24.61 2.19 4.63
N LYS A 100 25.73 2.45 3.94
CA LYS A 100 25.86 2.20 2.50
C LYS A 100 25.64 0.73 2.17
N ALA A 101 26.34 -0.17 2.86
CA ALA A 101 26.20 -1.61 2.67
C ALA A 101 24.76 -2.09 2.94
N ALA A 102 24.13 -1.55 3.98
CA ALA A 102 22.75 -1.89 4.33
C ALA A 102 21.76 -1.42 3.26
N VAL A 103 21.86 -0.17 2.78
CA VAL A 103 21.00 0.34 1.68
C VAL A 103 21.13 -0.52 0.43
N GLU A 104 22.35 -0.85 0.02
CA GLU A 104 22.59 -1.73 -1.15
C GLU A 104 21.97 -3.11 -0.94
N LEU A 105 22.18 -3.73 0.22
CA LEU A 105 21.63 -5.06 0.51
C LEU A 105 20.08 -5.05 0.61
N PHE A 106 19.50 -4.01 1.21
CA PHE A 106 18.04 -3.87 1.25
C PHE A 106 17.42 -3.74 -0.14
N GLN A 107 18.13 -3.11 -1.07
CA GLN A 107 17.70 -3.01 -2.46
C GLN A 107 17.87 -4.33 -3.20
N GLU A 108 18.99 -5.03 -2.99
CA GLU A 108 19.32 -6.29 -3.67
C GLU A 108 18.38 -7.42 -3.24
N LYS A 109 18.19 -7.65 -1.95
CA LYS A 109 17.43 -8.83 -1.46
C LYS A 109 16.17 -8.49 -0.66
N GLY A 110 15.95 -7.23 -0.30
CA GLY A 110 14.84 -6.79 0.54
C GLY A 110 15.22 -6.70 2.02
N TYR A 111 14.47 -5.89 2.80
CA TYR A 111 14.70 -5.74 4.25
C TYR A 111 14.54 -7.06 4.99
N GLN A 112 13.41 -7.75 4.74
CA GLN A 112 13.02 -8.96 5.45
C GLN A 112 14.11 -10.06 5.32
N THR A 113 14.74 -10.20 4.16
CA THR A 113 15.74 -11.25 3.90
C THR A 113 17.17 -10.86 4.28
N THR A 114 17.44 -9.59 4.61
CA THR A 114 18.77 -9.11 4.94
C THR A 114 19.11 -9.39 6.39
N ASN A 115 20.27 -10.02 6.66
CA ASN A 115 20.78 -10.22 8.01
C ASN A 115 22.03 -9.35 8.29
N ILE A 116 22.39 -9.25 9.58
CA ILE A 116 23.53 -8.43 10.04
C ILE A 116 24.86 -8.97 9.49
N ASP A 117 25.00 -10.30 9.36
CA ASP A 117 26.24 -10.93 8.89
C ASP A 117 26.54 -10.54 7.42
N ASP A 118 25.50 -10.41 6.60
CA ASP A 118 25.62 -9.90 5.23
C ASP A 118 26.12 -8.46 5.19
N ILE A 119 25.58 -7.60 6.08
CA ILE A 119 25.93 -6.18 6.14
C ILE A 119 27.38 -5.99 6.56
N VAL A 120 27.82 -6.70 7.59
CA VAL A 120 29.20 -6.56 8.08
C VAL A 120 30.21 -7.09 7.07
N ALA A 121 29.88 -8.17 6.36
CA ALA A 121 30.67 -8.68 5.25
C ALA A 121 30.77 -7.65 4.13
N ARG A 122 29.65 -7.07 3.68
CA ARG A 122 29.60 -6.05 2.62
C ARG A 122 30.31 -4.75 3.01
N ALA A 123 30.17 -4.32 4.27
CA ALA A 123 30.84 -3.13 4.79
C ALA A 123 32.33 -3.34 5.09
N GLY A 124 32.83 -4.59 5.06
CA GLY A 124 34.21 -4.92 5.39
C GLY A 124 34.55 -4.67 6.86
N ILE A 125 33.62 -4.92 7.77
CA ILE A 125 33.80 -4.70 9.22
C ILE A 125 33.49 -5.96 10.04
N GLY A 126 33.90 -5.97 11.31
CA GLY A 126 33.52 -7.02 12.25
C GLY A 126 32.13 -6.80 12.87
N LYS A 127 31.46 -7.89 13.28
CA LYS A 127 30.14 -7.87 13.95
C LYS A 127 30.12 -7.05 15.24
N SER A 128 31.21 -7.05 16.01
CA SER A 128 31.34 -6.19 17.20
C SER A 128 31.33 -4.70 16.85
N THR A 129 31.93 -4.31 15.72
CA THR A 129 31.93 -2.92 15.23
C THR A 129 30.54 -2.48 14.79
N PHE A 130 29.72 -3.38 14.23
CA PHE A 130 28.32 -3.06 13.92
C PHE A 130 27.55 -2.63 15.17
N TYR A 131 27.59 -3.44 16.23
CA TYR A 131 26.84 -3.18 17.47
C TYR A 131 27.35 -1.96 18.25
N GLN A 132 28.58 -1.49 17.97
CA GLN A 132 29.07 -0.20 18.50
C GLN A 132 28.32 1.01 17.89
N TYR A 133 27.86 0.91 16.64
CA TYR A 133 27.18 2.00 15.94
C TYR A 133 25.66 1.84 15.89
N PHE A 134 25.18 0.60 15.77
CA PHE A 134 23.76 0.30 15.59
C PHE A 134 23.32 -0.75 16.61
N ARG A 135 22.42 -0.35 17.51
CA ARG A 135 21.86 -1.23 18.55
C ARG A 135 21.05 -2.39 17.99
N SER A 136 20.49 -2.23 16.79
CA SER A 136 19.66 -3.24 16.14
C SER A 136 19.57 -3.00 14.63
N MET A 137 19.08 -4.01 13.91
CA MET A 137 18.82 -3.95 12.47
C MET A 137 17.73 -2.94 12.12
N GLU A 138 16.68 -2.87 12.95
CA GLU A 138 15.58 -1.92 12.83
C GLU A 138 16.10 -0.47 12.97
N TYR A 139 17.02 -0.24 13.92
CA TYR A 139 17.62 1.08 14.10
C TYR A 139 18.51 1.46 12.92
N LEU A 140 19.28 0.52 12.36
CA LEU A 140 20.02 0.77 11.12
C LEU A 140 19.09 1.10 9.95
N PHE A 141 18.00 0.36 9.78
CA PHE A 141 17.03 0.59 8.71
C PHE A 141 16.37 1.97 8.82
N PHE A 142 16.04 2.41 10.04
CA PHE A 142 15.57 3.77 10.30
C PHE A 142 16.59 4.82 9.86
N GLU A 143 17.88 4.64 10.19
CA GLU A 143 18.95 5.55 9.79
C GLU A 143 19.17 5.55 8.27
N CYS A 144 19.07 4.39 7.61
CA CYS A 144 19.13 4.25 6.15
C CYS A 144 17.98 4.99 5.46
N SER A 145 16.77 4.85 6.02
CA SER A 145 15.57 5.53 5.55
C SER A 145 15.77 7.04 5.64
N ARG A 146 16.10 7.57 6.83
CA ARG A 146 16.38 9.00 7.03
C ARG A 146 17.44 9.55 6.08
N HIS A 147 18.52 8.81 5.87
CA HIS A 147 19.58 9.20 4.95
C HIS A 147 19.11 9.23 3.49
N THR A 148 18.28 8.27 3.07
CA THR A 148 17.71 8.22 1.72
C THR A 148 16.71 9.35 1.49
N PHE A 149 15.86 9.63 2.49
CA PHE A 149 14.91 10.75 2.42
C PHE A 149 15.63 12.10 2.45
N PHE A 150 16.62 12.31 3.32
CA PHE A 150 17.39 13.56 3.43
C PHE A 150 18.08 13.98 2.12
N ASP A 151 18.55 13.02 1.32
CA ASP A 151 19.13 13.33 0.02
C ASP A 151 18.09 13.83 -0.99
N PHE A 152 16.86 13.33 -0.89
CA PHE A 152 15.75 13.82 -1.70
C PHE A 152 15.26 15.19 -1.27
N THR A 153 15.14 15.43 0.04
CA THR A 153 14.58 16.65 0.60
C THR A 153 15.30 17.91 0.12
N LYS A 154 16.61 17.84 -0.18
CA LYS A 154 17.39 18.99 -0.66
C LYS A 154 16.89 19.58 -1.98
N ASN A 155 16.40 18.75 -2.91
CA ASN A 155 15.85 19.20 -4.20
C ASN A 155 14.33 19.20 -4.22
N TYR A 156 13.70 18.33 -3.43
CA TYR A 156 12.25 18.30 -3.33
C TYR A 156 11.77 19.54 -2.59
N PHE A 157 12.23 19.82 -1.37
CA PHE A 157 11.75 20.96 -0.57
C PHE A 157 12.39 22.31 -0.94
N SER A 158 13.33 22.37 -1.88
CA SER A 158 13.88 23.66 -2.32
C SER A 158 12.81 24.45 -3.08
N VAL A 159 12.26 25.47 -2.42
CA VAL A 159 11.32 26.43 -3.00
C VAL A 159 12.07 27.71 -3.38
N ARG A 160 11.82 28.22 -4.58
CA ARG A 160 12.08 29.64 -4.90
C ARG A 160 10.76 30.40 -4.74
N GLU A 161 10.78 31.51 -4.01
CA GLU A 161 9.59 32.29 -3.63
C GLU A 161 8.82 32.88 -4.84
N ASP A 162 9.44 32.93 -6.01
CA ASP A 162 8.94 33.53 -7.25
C ASP A 162 8.24 32.56 -8.21
N ASP A 163 8.23 31.25 -7.93
CA ASP A 163 7.69 30.25 -8.85
C ASP A 163 6.16 30.07 -8.75
N ASP A 164 5.51 29.79 -9.88
CA ASP A 164 4.11 29.38 -9.98
C ASP A 164 3.84 28.03 -9.25
N GLY A 165 2.70 27.92 -8.56
CA GLY A 165 2.37 26.79 -7.68
C GLY A 165 2.22 25.45 -8.42
N LEU A 166 1.49 25.44 -9.54
CA LEU A 166 1.36 24.24 -10.39
C LEU A 166 2.69 23.87 -11.02
N SER A 167 3.48 24.85 -11.46
CA SER A 167 4.81 24.63 -12.01
C SER A 167 5.78 24.01 -10.99
N ARG A 168 5.65 24.35 -9.69
CA ARG A 168 6.39 23.67 -8.61
C ARG A 168 5.88 22.25 -8.39
N LEU A 169 4.56 22.07 -8.31
CA LEU A 169 3.96 20.75 -8.12
C LEU A 169 4.29 19.78 -9.28
N TRP A 170 4.29 20.28 -10.52
CA TRP A 170 4.75 19.55 -11.70
C TRP A 170 6.20 19.11 -11.54
N ARG A 171 7.10 20.02 -11.18
CA ARG A 171 8.52 19.68 -10.97
C ARG A 171 8.70 18.68 -9.85
N ARG A 172 7.92 18.77 -8.76
CA ARG A 172 7.94 17.80 -7.66
C ARG A 172 7.55 16.41 -8.14
N GLY A 173 6.38 16.27 -8.76
CA GLY A 173 5.92 14.96 -9.24
C GLY A 173 6.83 14.40 -10.33
N HIS A 174 7.35 15.24 -11.23
CA HIS A 174 8.30 14.84 -12.27
C HIS A 174 9.64 14.37 -11.67
N THR A 175 10.18 15.13 -10.71
CA THR A 175 11.42 14.78 -10.00
C THR A 175 11.22 13.52 -9.16
N PHE A 176 10.06 13.40 -8.52
CA PHE A 176 9.64 12.18 -7.83
C PHE A 176 9.72 11.01 -8.83
N MET A 177 9.06 11.09 -9.98
CA MET A 177 9.04 10.01 -10.97
C MET A 177 10.42 9.66 -11.57
N ARG A 178 11.26 10.64 -11.90
CA ARG A 178 12.58 10.38 -12.52
C ARG A 178 13.64 9.87 -11.56
N THR A 179 13.53 10.24 -10.29
CA THR A 179 14.63 10.04 -9.32
C THR A 179 14.31 8.91 -8.32
N HIS A 180 13.08 8.37 -8.28
CA HIS A 180 12.58 7.61 -7.12
C HIS A 180 12.07 6.18 -7.35
N ARG A 181 12.74 5.39 -8.19
CA ARG A 181 12.64 3.93 -8.03
C ARG A 181 13.06 3.49 -6.62
N TYR A 182 14.15 4.08 -6.12
CA TYR A 182 14.74 3.74 -4.82
C TYR A 182 13.91 4.18 -3.62
N MET A 183 13.21 5.31 -3.69
CA MET A 183 12.43 5.79 -2.55
C MET A 183 11.11 5.05 -2.42
N ILE A 184 10.42 4.71 -3.51
CA ILE A 184 9.20 3.92 -3.39
C ILE A 184 9.55 2.52 -2.89
N ASP A 185 10.66 1.93 -3.34
CA ASP A 185 11.14 0.68 -2.75
C ASP A 185 11.50 0.88 -1.26
N MET A 186 12.10 2.00 -0.84
CA MET A 186 12.29 2.30 0.59
C MET A 186 10.97 2.48 1.36
N PHE A 187 9.97 3.17 0.82
CA PHE A 187 8.63 3.28 1.41
C PHE A 187 7.98 1.90 1.57
N ASN A 188 8.09 1.06 0.56
CA ASN A 188 7.61 -0.32 0.56
C ASN A 188 8.29 -1.15 1.64
N LEU A 189 9.60 -0.97 1.81
CA LEU A 189 10.34 -1.58 2.90
C LEU A 189 9.86 -1.05 4.26
N VAL A 190 9.70 0.26 4.44
CA VAL A 190 9.23 0.87 5.70
C VAL A 190 7.85 0.34 6.09
N ARG A 191 6.92 0.29 5.15
CA ARG A 191 5.54 -0.18 5.37
C ARG A 191 5.47 -1.64 5.84
N GLY A 192 6.38 -2.51 5.39
CA GLY A 192 6.42 -3.91 5.84
C GLY A 192 7.51 -4.29 6.84
N ALA A 193 8.48 -3.40 7.15
CA ALA A 193 9.56 -3.65 8.10
C ALA A 193 9.10 -3.65 9.57
N PHE A 194 7.99 -2.97 9.87
CA PHE A 194 7.56 -2.67 11.24
C PHE A 194 6.19 -3.28 11.61
N MET A 195 5.98 -4.55 11.29
CA MET A 195 4.76 -5.29 11.67
C MET A 195 4.77 -5.77 13.14
N LYS A 196 5.89 -5.60 13.86
CA LYS A 196 5.96 -5.74 15.32
C LYS A 196 5.49 -4.45 16.01
N ASP A 197 5.04 -4.55 17.27
CA ASP A 197 4.66 -3.51 18.25
C ASP A 197 5.71 -2.40 18.53
N SER A 198 6.55 -2.02 17.56
CA SER A 198 7.48 -0.89 17.62
C SER A 198 6.76 0.41 17.26
N ASN A 199 5.69 0.72 17.99
CA ASN A 199 4.75 1.83 17.73
C ASN A 199 5.37 3.23 17.66
N ARG A 200 6.64 3.42 18.00
CA ARG A 200 7.28 4.76 17.99
C ARG A 200 8.12 5.02 16.74
N ILE A 201 8.94 4.07 16.30
CA ILE A 201 9.83 4.27 15.15
C ILE A 201 9.04 4.20 13.83
N ARG A 202 8.08 3.27 13.72
CA ARG A 202 7.13 3.18 12.59
C ARG A 202 6.35 4.48 12.45
N LYS A 203 5.73 4.93 13.54
CA LYS A 203 4.91 6.13 13.60
C LYS A 203 5.70 7.36 13.16
N THR A 204 6.84 7.62 13.80
CA THR A 204 7.73 8.73 13.45
C THR A 204 8.26 8.65 12.00
N LEU A 205 8.60 7.47 11.47
CA LEU A 205 9.17 7.40 10.13
C LEU A 205 8.10 7.48 9.03
N GLU A 206 7.01 6.73 9.14
CA GLU A 206 5.94 6.75 8.14
C GLU A 206 5.16 8.06 8.21
N GLU A 207 4.75 8.50 9.40
CA GLU A 207 3.97 9.74 9.54
C GLU A 207 4.80 10.98 9.27
N ASP A 208 6.00 11.15 9.86
CA ASP A 208 6.76 12.41 9.67
C ASP A 208 7.20 12.59 8.20
N ILE A 209 7.64 11.52 7.54
CA ILE A 209 8.08 11.61 6.13
C ILE A 209 6.89 11.86 5.21
N MET A 210 5.80 11.11 5.40
CA MET A 210 4.59 11.35 4.61
C MET A 210 4.06 12.76 4.86
N HIS A 211 4.05 13.21 6.11
CA HIS A 211 3.63 14.55 6.49
C HIS A 211 4.47 15.64 5.80
N ASP A 212 5.80 15.52 5.79
CA ASP A 212 6.67 16.46 5.09
C ASP A 212 6.37 16.50 3.57
N PHE A 213 6.07 15.34 2.95
CA PHE A 213 5.67 15.29 1.54
C PHE A 213 4.34 15.96 1.28
N ILE A 214 3.33 15.65 2.10
CA ILE A 214 2.00 16.20 1.99
C ILE A 214 2.02 17.71 2.19
N GLN A 215 2.69 18.21 3.24
CA GLN A 215 2.81 19.65 3.49
C GLN A 215 3.41 20.39 2.30
N ALA A 216 4.43 19.83 1.66
CA ALA A 216 5.08 20.46 0.53
C ALA A 216 4.18 20.49 -0.73
N ILE A 217 3.38 19.45 -0.94
CA ILE A 217 2.39 19.38 -2.02
C ILE A 217 1.25 20.37 -1.74
N GLU A 218 0.73 20.38 -0.51
CA GLU A 218 -0.34 21.27 -0.07
C GLU A 218 0.07 22.74 -0.21
N ALA A 219 1.29 23.11 0.20
CA ALA A 219 1.82 24.46 0.03
C ALA A 219 1.84 24.91 -1.44
N ASP A 220 2.10 23.98 -2.37
CA ASP A 220 2.07 24.27 -3.80
C ASP A 220 0.64 24.39 -4.34
N LEU A 221 -0.27 23.55 -3.88
CA LEU A 221 -1.71 23.64 -4.20
C LEU A 221 -2.32 24.94 -3.68
N VAL A 222 -1.97 25.37 -2.46
CA VAL A 222 -2.39 26.66 -1.87
C VAL A 222 -1.83 27.84 -2.65
N ALA A 223 -0.61 27.73 -3.19
CA ALA A 223 -0.06 28.76 -4.05
C ALA A 223 -0.74 28.79 -5.43
N ALA A 224 -1.09 27.62 -5.96
CA ALA A 224 -1.78 27.48 -7.24
C ALA A 224 -3.23 28.02 -7.18
N SER A 225 -3.98 27.73 -6.12
CA SER A 225 -5.38 28.17 -5.96
C SER A 225 -5.56 29.69 -5.90
N LYS A 226 -4.47 30.45 -5.67
CA LYS A 226 -4.48 31.92 -5.74
C LYS A 226 -4.49 32.47 -7.16
N LYS A 227 -4.04 31.69 -8.15
CA LYS A 227 -3.87 32.11 -9.54
C LYS A 227 -4.77 31.35 -10.51
N GLU A 228 -5.04 30.09 -10.19
CA GLU A 228 -5.79 29.15 -11.01
C GLU A 228 -7.16 28.86 -10.38
N ASN A 229 -8.14 28.54 -11.22
CA ASN A 229 -9.48 28.17 -10.76
C ASN A 229 -9.51 26.70 -10.30
N ILE A 230 -8.85 26.41 -9.19
CA ILE A 230 -8.94 25.12 -8.49
C ILE A 230 -10.27 25.10 -7.74
N HIS A 231 -11.19 24.21 -8.16
CA HIS A 231 -12.53 24.13 -7.56
C HIS A 231 -12.57 23.33 -6.25
N PHE A 232 -11.49 22.61 -5.94
CA PHE A 232 -11.32 21.86 -4.68
C PHE A 232 -11.09 22.80 -3.50
N SER A 233 -11.96 22.74 -2.49
CA SER A 233 -11.84 23.51 -1.25
C SER A 233 -10.86 22.88 -0.25
N ASP A 234 -10.81 21.55 -0.17
CA ASP A 234 -9.89 20.82 0.71
C ASP A 234 -8.60 20.44 -0.05
N LEU A 235 -7.61 21.32 0.05
CA LEU A 235 -6.30 21.15 -0.59
C LEU A 235 -5.40 20.14 0.14
N HIS A 236 -5.70 19.86 1.40
CA HIS A 236 -4.99 18.85 2.19
C HIS A 236 -5.36 17.45 1.70
N LEU A 237 -6.66 17.18 1.58
CA LEU A 237 -7.17 15.98 0.94
C LEU A 237 -6.60 15.82 -0.47
N LEU A 238 -6.64 16.87 -1.29
CA LEU A 238 -6.11 16.83 -2.64
C LEU A 238 -4.60 16.50 -2.67
N ALA A 239 -3.82 16.97 -1.70
CA ALA A 239 -2.41 16.62 -1.58
C ALA A 239 -2.19 15.11 -1.34
N TYR A 240 -3.01 14.48 -0.48
CA TYR A 240 -2.98 13.03 -0.28
C TYR A 240 -3.37 12.25 -1.54
N LEU A 241 -4.44 12.68 -2.22
CA LEU A 241 -4.86 12.03 -3.46
C LEU A 241 -3.76 12.14 -4.53
N PHE A 242 -3.14 13.32 -4.69
CA PHE A 242 -2.03 13.51 -5.62
C PHE A 242 -0.80 12.65 -5.27
N MET A 243 -0.50 12.50 -3.99
CA MET A 243 0.58 11.61 -3.54
C MET A 243 0.28 10.15 -3.90
N GLY A 244 -0.95 9.68 -3.64
CA GLY A 244 -1.39 8.33 -4.02
C GLY A 244 -1.35 8.09 -5.52
N ALA A 245 -1.81 9.06 -6.31
CA ALA A 245 -1.70 9.03 -7.77
C ALA A 245 -0.25 8.85 -8.22
N THR A 246 0.65 9.68 -7.69
CA THR A 246 2.07 9.66 -8.06
C THR A 246 2.75 8.34 -7.66
N GLU A 247 2.42 7.79 -6.48
CA GLU A 247 2.95 6.49 -6.07
C GLU A 247 2.46 5.36 -6.98
N TYR A 248 1.19 5.35 -7.37
CA TYR A 248 0.66 4.25 -8.18
C TYR A 248 1.09 4.26 -9.65
N VAL A 249 1.45 5.43 -10.19
CA VAL A 249 2.12 5.54 -11.49
C VAL A 249 3.46 4.79 -11.49
N TYR A 250 4.15 4.67 -10.35
CA TYR A 250 5.33 3.81 -10.25
C TYR A 250 5.01 2.33 -10.43
N TYR A 251 3.91 1.84 -9.85
CA TYR A 251 3.49 0.45 -10.05
C TYR A 251 3.08 0.19 -11.50
N TYR A 252 2.52 1.19 -12.18
CA TYR A 252 2.27 1.12 -13.63
C TYR A 252 3.57 0.87 -14.41
N PHE A 253 4.67 1.59 -14.11
CA PHE A 253 5.98 1.35 -14.75
C PHE A 253 6.58 -0.04 -14.45
N LYS A 254 6.28 -0.65 -13.28
CA LYS A 254 6.73 -2.02 -12.99
C LYS A 254 6.12 -3.05 -13.93
N ILE A 255 4.95 -2.75 -14.50
CA ILE A 255 4.22 -3.62 -15.43
C ILE A 255 4.45 -3.20 -16.89
N HIS A 256 4.75 -1.92 -17.12
CA HIS A 256 5.05 -1.33 -18.43
C HIS A 256 6.47 -0.74 -18.46
N PRO A 257 7.53 -1.56 -18.43
CA PRO A 257 8.90 -1.09 -18.29
C PRO A 257 9.40 -0.26 -19.48
N ASP A 258 8.80 -0.43 -20.66
CA ASP A 258 9.16 0.28 -21.88
C ASP A 258 8.42 1.63 -22.04
N ALA A 259 7.52 1.98 -21.12
CA ALA A 259 6.77 3.22 -21.19
C ALA A 259 7.67 4.44 -20.94
N GLY A 260 7.62 5.43 -21.84
CA GLY A 260 8.41 6.66 -21.71
C GLY A 260 7.93 7.52 -20.53
N ILE A 261 8.83 7.77 -19.56
CA ILE A 261 8.51 8.45 -18.30
C ILE A 261 7.82 9.81 -18.51
N ASP A 262 8.36 10.63 -19.41
CA ASP A 262 7.84 11.98 -19.65
C ASP A 262 6.41 11.95 -20.24
N ASN A 263 6.13 10.99 -21.14
CA ASN A 263 4.80 10.83 -21.72
C ASN A 263 3.77 10.33 -20.71
N ILE A 264 4.16 9.35 -19.87
CA ILE A 264 3.28 8.86 -18.80
C ILE A 264 3.01 9.95 -17.79
N TYR A 265 4.03 10.70 -17.37
CA TYR A 265 3.84 11.81 -16.43
C TYR A 265 2.91 12.89 -17.00
N MET A 266 3.07 13.26 -18.29
CA MET A 266 2.16 14.18 -18.97
C MET A 266 0.71 13.69 -18.95
N LYS A 267 0.46 12.43 -19.31
CA LYS A 267 -0.89 11.84 -19.29
C LYS A 267 -1.46 11.77 -17.87
N SER A 268 -0.65 11.40 -16.88
CA SER A 268 -1.06 11.36 -15.48
C SER A 268 -1.44 12.74 -14.97
N TRP A 269 -0.62 13.75 -15.26
CA TRP A 269 -0.91 15.12 -14.87
C TRP A 269 -2.20 15.61 -15.51
N ASP A 270 -2.36 15.36 -16.80
CA ASP A 270 -3.52 15.79 -17.57
C ASP A 270 -4.82 15.12 -17.07
N PHE A 271 -4.77 13.83 -16.71
CA PHE A 271 -5.89 13.14 -16.07
C PHE A 271 -6.29 13.77 -14.73
N VAL A 272 -5.31 14.15 -13.89
CA VAL A 272 -5.61 14.71 -12.56
C VAL A 272 -6.01 16.18 -12.64
N PHE A 273 -5.31 17.00 -13.43
CA PHE A 273 -5.46 18.46 -13.39
C PHE A 273 -6.28 19.05 -14.53
N ASN A 274 -6.28 18.46 -15.73
CA ASN A 274 -6.83 19.09 -16.93
C ASN A 274 -7.91 18.23 -17.60
N VAL A 275 -9.13 18.26 -17.06
CA VAL A 275 -10.28 17.63 -17.72
C VAL A 275 -11.21 18.74 -18.24
N ASN A 276 -11.06 19.06 -19.52
CA ASN A 276 -11.98 19.93 -20.24
C ASN A 276 -13.35 19.24 -20.44
N GLY A 277 -14.22 19.30 -19.43
CA GLY A 277 -15.65 19.49 -19.61
C GLY A 277 -16.64 18.32 -19.41
N HIS A 278 -17.78 18.73 -18.83
CA HIS A 278 -19.16 18.23 -18.92
C HIS A 278 -19.55 16.94 -18.18
N TYR A 279 -19.77 17.09 -16.87
CA TYR A 279 -20.62 16.19 -16.09
C TYR A 279 -22.07 16.22 -16.59
N THR A 280 -22.60 15.10 -17.07
CA THR A 280 -24.03 14.93 -17.42
C THR A 280 -24.72 13.81 -16.61
N GLY A 281 -24.16 13.45 -15.44
CA GLY A 281 -24.70 12.44 -14.53
C GLY A 281 -25.65 13.02 -13.45
N PRO A 282 -26.34 12.17 -12.67
CA PRO A 282 -27.18 12.63 -11.54
C PRO A 282 -26.34 13.29 -10.44
N GLU A 283 -26.82 14.30 -9.71
CA GLU A 283 -25.99 15.00 -8.72
C GLU A 283 -25.31 14.04 -7.72
N VAL A 284 -24.06 14.31 -7.34
CA VAL A 284 -23.27 13.45 -6.44
C VAL A 284 -24.00 13.22 -5.11
N GLY A 285 -24.80 14.18 -4.64
CA GLY A 285 -25.68 14.02 -3.48
C GLY A 285 -26.81 12.99 -3.67
N GLU A 286 -27.32 12.78 -4.89
CA GLU A 286 -28.33 11.77 -5.21
C GLU A 286 -27.74 10.35 -5.25
N LEU A 287 -26.48 10.22 -5.67
CA LEU A 287 -25.72 8.96 -5.63
C LEU A 287 -25.42 8.49 -4.19
N MET A 288 -25.51 9.41 -3.23
CA MET A 288 -25.10 9.21 -1.84
C MET A 288 -26.26 8.97 -0.85
N ASN A 289 -27.51 9.07 -1.31
CA ASN A 289 -28.71 8.69 -0.56
C ASN A 289 -28.95 7.17 -0.45
N TYR A 290 -27.87 6.39 -0.29
CA TYR A 290 -27.93 4.94 0.02
C TYR A 290 -27.46 4.65 1.47
N PRO A 291 -28.25 4.99 2.50
CA PRO A 291 -27.92 4.76 3.91
C PRO A 291 -28.03 3.28 4.38
N ALA A 292 -28.45 2.34 3.53
CA ALA A 292 -28.73 0.96 3.94
C ALA A 292 -27.48 0.05 4.08
N ALA A 293 -26.33 0.41 3.51
CA ALA A 293 -25.17 -0.49 3.43
C ALA A 293 -24.22 -0.44 4.65
N ILE A 294 -24.12 0.71 5.32
CA ILE A 294 -23.17 0.93 6.45
C ILE A 294 -23.67 0.23 7.73
N ALA A 295 -24.98 0.27 7.99
CA ALA A 295 -25.59 -0.47 9.09
C ALA A 295 -25.58 -1.99 8.85
N ALA A 296 -25.71 -2.43 7.60
CA ALA A 296 -25.75 -3.85 7.26
C ALA A 296 -24.36 -4.51 7.22
N CYS A 297 -23.28 -3.79 6.88
CA CYS A 297 -21.93 -4.38 6.80
C CYS A 297 -21.24 -4.52 8.17
N SER A 298 -21.44 -3.58 9.08
CA SER A 298 -20.86 -3.66 10.44
C SER A 298 -21.50 -4.76 11.28
N GLU A 299 -22.79 -5.06 11.09
CA GLU A 299 -23.43 -6.23 11.69
C GLU A 299 -23.13 -7.55 10.95
N LYS A 300 -23.00 -7.56 9.61
CA LYS A 300 -22.74 -8.79 8.85
C LYS A 300 -21.28 -9.27 8.86
N LEU A 301 -20.30 -8.40 9.12
CA LEU A 301 -18.88 -8.80 9.17
C LEU A 301 -18.38 -9.17 10.58
N ILE A 302 -19.15 -8.88 11.63
CA ILE A 302 -18.96 -9.46 12.98
C ILE A 302 -19.89 -10.67 13.20
N LYS A 303 -20.93 -10.83 12.36
CA LYS A 303 -21.74 -12.05 12.23
C LYS A 303 -21.64 -12.63 10.81
N SER A 304 -20.43 -12.99 10.37
CA SER A 304 -20.27 -13.99 9.31
C SER A 304 -20.25 -15.38 9.94
N GLU A 305 -21.29 -15.70 10.72
CA GLU A 305 -21.77 -17.08 10.70
C GLU A 305 -22.40 -17.27 9.32
N LEU A 306 -22.03 -18.35 8.64
CA LEU A 306 -22.80 -18.91 7.52
C LEU A 306 -24.29 -18.67 7.79
N LYS A 307 -24.99 -17.93 6.91
CA LYS A 307 -26.42 -17.62 7.09
C LYS A 307 -27.18 -18.87 7.51
N GLU A 308 -27.59 -18.92 8.77
CA GLU A 308 -28.45 -19.97 9.32
C GLU A 308 -29.80 -20.06 8.58
N GLU A 309 -30.15 -19.03 7.80
CA GLU A 309 -31.41 -18.92 7.05
C GLU A 309 -31.55 -19.90 5.87
N GLU A 310 -30.46 -20.52 5.38
CA GLU A 310 -30.55 -21.60 4.39
C GLU A 310 -30.33 -23.01 4.98
N LEU A 311 -29.97 -23.10 6.27
CA LEU A 311 -29.72 -24.35 6.97
C LEU A 311 -30.93 -24.75 7.81
N MET A 312 -31.66 -25.75 7.34
CA MET A 312 -32.84 -26.29 8.00
C MET A 312 -32.43 -27.42 8.96
N LYS A 313 -33.09 -27.52 10.13
CA LYS A 313 -33.10 -28.77 10.91
C LYS A 313 -34.00 -29.79 10.22
N ILE A 314 -33.85 -31.08 10.55
CA ILE A 314 -34.65 -32.14 9.90
C ILE A 314 -36.17 -31.94 10.06
N SER A 315 -36.61 -31.37 11.19
CA SER A 315 -38.01 -31.01 11.44
C SER A 315 -38.49 -29.89 10.52
N GLU A 316 -37.62 -28.92 10.23
CA GLU A 316 -37.92 -27.80 9.33
C GLU A 316 -37.93 -28.24 7.87
N LEU A 317 -36.98 -29.10 7.47
CA LEU A 317 -36.95 -29.72 6.15
C LEU A 317 -38.22 -30.55 5.89
N SER A 318 -38.67 -31.32 6.89
CA SER A 318 -39.91 -32.09 6.83
C SER A 318 -41.14 -31.19 6.66
N ARG A 319 -41.23 -30.12 7.45
CA ARG A 319 -42.31 -29.14 7.36
C ARG A 319 -42.38 -28.47 5.99
N ARG A 320 -41.23 -28.05 5.43
CA ARG A 320 -41.16 -27.33 4.15
C ARG A 320 -41.35 -28.24 2.93
N SER A 321 -40.85 -29.47 2.98
CA SER A 321 -41.05 -30.44 1.87
C SER A 321 -42.42 -31.12 1.89
N GLY A 322 -43.08 -31.14 3.06
CA GLY A 322 -44.28 -31.94 3.29
C GLY A 322 -44.03 -33.45 3.39
N ILE A 323 -42.75 -33.87 3.51
CA ILE A 323 -42.35 -35.28 3.61
C ILE A 323 -41.99 -35.62 5.07
N PRO A 324 -42.48 -36.73 5.64
CA PRO A 324 -42.17 -37.12 7.01
C PRO A 324 -40.68 -37.29 7.29
N VAL A 325 -40.24 -36.91 8.49
CA VAL A 325 -38.84 -37.06 8.96
C VAL A 325 -38.29 -38.48 8.77
N SER A 326 -39.11 -39.50 9.02
CA SER A 326 -38.75 -40.92 8.81
C SER A 326 -38.44 -41.22 7.34
N THR A 327 -39.24 -40.71 6.42
CA THR A 327 -39.05 -40.86 4.97
C THR A 327 -37.83 -40.09 4.48
N ILE A 328 -37.58 -38.90 5.01
CA ILE A 328 -36.35 -38.13 4.70
C ILE A 328 -35.10 -38.91 5.14
N ARG A 329 -35.12 -39.49 6.36
CA ARG A 329 -34.01 -40.35 6.83
C ARG A 329 -33.83 -41.58 5.96
N TYR A 330 -34.93 -42.20 5.53
CA TYR A 330 -34.90 -43.31 4.59
C TYR A 330 -34.25 -42.89 3.26
N TYR A 331 -34.63 -41.75 2.68
CA TYR A 331 -34.01 -41.27 1.43
C TYR A 331 -32.52 -40.93 1.57
N ILE A 332 -32.07 -40.46 2.75
CA ILE A 332 -30.64 -40.27 3.01
C ILE A 332 -29.92 -41.62 3.13
N LEU A 333 -30.51 -42.59 3.84
CA LEU A 333 -29.95 -43.94 3.99
C LEU A 333 -29.85 -44.68 2.64
N GLU A 334 -30.84 -44.48 1.77
CA GLU A 334 -30.91 -45.05 0.43
C GLU A 334 -30.11 -44.22 -0.63
N GLY A 335 -29.38 -43.19 -0.21
CA GLY A 335 -28.54 -42.37 -1.10
C GLY A 335 -29.32 -41.54 -2.14
N LEU A 336 -30.62 -41.29 -1.92
CA LEU A 336 -31.48 -40.46 -2.78
C LEU A 336 -31.40 -38.97 -2.42
N LEU A 337 -30.84 -38.65 -1.26
CA LEU A 337 -30.59 -37.28 -0.80
C LEU A 337 -29.13 -37.19 -0.33
N PRO A 338 -28.49 -36.02 -0.47
CA PRO A 338 -27.17 -35.80 0.11
C PRO A 338 -27.16 -36.05 1.62
N GLU A 339 -26.02 -36.49 2.17
CA GLU A 339 -25.85 -36.56 3.62
C GLU A 339 -26.01 -35.17 4.28
N ALA A 340 -26.69 -35.14 5.42
CA ALA A 340 -26.86 -33.93 6.21
C ALA A 340 -25.52 -33.40 6.75
N MET A 341 -25.35 -32.08 6.79
CA MET A 341 -24.18 -31.43 7.38
C MET A 341 -24.17 -31.60 8.90
N LYS A 342 -23.26 -32.42 9.43
CA LYS A 342 -23.17 -32.66 10.87
C LYS A 342 -22.32 -31.59 11.55
N THR A 343 -22.89 -30.87 12.52
CA THR A 343 -22.19 -29.84 13.31
C THR A 343 -21.85 -30.32 14.73
N GLY A 344 -21.87 -31.64 14.95
CA GLY A 344 -21.51 -32.30 16.22
C GLY A 344 -21.94 -33.77 16.24
N LYS A 345 -21.83 -34.45 17.41
CA LYS A 345 -22.26 -35.87 17.55
C LYS A 345 -23.77 -36.08 17.35
N THR A 346 -24.60 -35.05 17.57
CA THR A 346 -26.07 -35.16 17.57
C THR A 346 -26.79 -34.14 16.70
N ARG A 347 -26.06 -33.21 16.05
CA ARG A 347 -26.65 -32.10 15.29
C ARG A 347 -26.37 -32.24 13.80
N ALA A 348 -27.41 -32.10 12.99
CA ALA A 348 -27.36 -32.20 11.54
C ALA A 348 -28.25 -31.12 10.89
N TYR A 349 -27.72 -30.45 9.87
CA TYR A 349 -28.35 -29.36 9.12
C TYR A 349 -28.47 -29.70 7.63
N TYR A 350 -29.50 -29.17 6.99
CA TYR A 350 -29.89 -29.49 5.62
C TYR A 350 -30.01 -28.19 4.82
N CYS A 351 -29.38 -28.11 3.66
CA CYS A 351 -29.44 -26.93 2.80
C CYS A 351 -30.60 -26.98 1.78
N SER A 352 -30.78 -25.89 1.04
CA SER A 352 -31.77 -25.74 -0.05
C SER A 352 -31.69 -26.82 -1.14
N ALA A 353 -30.54 -27.47 -1.35
CA ALA A 353 -30.40 -28.61 -2.26
C ALA A 353 -31.26 -29.82 -1.83
N HIS A 354 -31.40 -30.05 -0.52
CA HIS A 354 -32.24 -31.13 0.00
C HIS A 354 -33.72 -30.87 -0.28
N LEU A 355 -34.17 -29.61 -0.19
CA LEU A 355 -35.54 -29.24 -0.55
C LEU A 355 -35.82 -29.47 -2.03
N LYS A 356 -34.89 -29.07 -2.91
CA LYS A 356 -35.04 -29.27 -4.36
C LYS A 356 -35.13 -30.76 -4.72
N ALA A 357 -34.28 -31.59 -4.11
CA ALA A 357 -34.30 -33.03 -4.32
C ALA A 357 -35.60 -33.68 -3.79
N LEU A 358 -36.06 -33.27 -2.60
CA LEU A 358 -37.31 -33.74 -2.02
C LEU A 358 -38.55 -33.35 -2.85
N ASP A 359 -38.58 -32.13 -3.37
CA ASP A 359 -39.66 -31.66 -4.26
C ASP A 359 -39.67 -32.44 -5.58
N LEU A 360 -38.49 -32.72 -6.15
CA LEU A 360 -38.36 -33.55 -7.35
C LEU A 360 -38.85 -34.99 -7.12
N ILE A 361 -38.42 -35.63 -6.02
CA ILE A 361 -38.87 -36.99 -5.64
C ILE A 361 -40.40 -37.01 -5.52
N ARG A 362 -40.96 -36.01 -4.82
CA ARG A 362 -42.40 -35.91 -4.60
C ARG A 362 -43.17 -35.79 -5.92
N ARG A 363 -42.79 -34.86 -6.80
CA ARG A 363 -43.44 -34.67 -8.11
C ARG A 363 -43.35 -35.94 -8.96
N LYS A 364 -42.19 -36.59 -9.03
CA LYS A 364 -42.00 -37.80 -9.83
C LYS A 364 -42.75 -39.03 -9.30
N GLN A 365 -42.95 -39.13 -7.99
CA GLN A 365 -43.76 -40.19 -7.38
C GLN A 365 -45.27 -39.97 -7.59
N VAL A 366 -45.72 -38.71 -7.49
CA VAL A 366 -47.15 -38.36 -7.55
C VAL A 366 -47.66 -38.23 -8.98
N ASP A 367 -46.91 -37.53 -9.84
CA ASP A 367 -47.36 -37.18 -11.19
C ASP A 367 -47.02 -38.27 -12.23
N GLU A 368 -45.91 -38.99 -12.03
CA GLU A 368 -45.38 -39.96 -13.00
C GLU A 368 -45.41 -41.42 -12.52
N LYS A 369 -45.86 -41.69 -11.27
CA LYS A 369 -45.87 -43.03 -10.63
C LYS A 369 -44.56 -43.82 -10.79
N LYS A 370 -43.42 -43.12 -10.86
CA LYS A 370 -42.12 -43.76 -11.07
C LYS A 370 -41.63 -44.47 -9.80
N GLN A 371 -41.01 -45.63 -9.97
CA GLN A 371 -40.35 -46.35 -8.87
C GLN A 371 -39.06 -45.63 -8.44
N LEU A 372 -38.76 -45.67 -7.13
CA LEU A 372 -37.64 -44.97 -6.48
C LEU A 372 -36.29 -45.13 -7.22
N ASN A 373 -36.02 -46.33 -7.74
CA ASN A 373 -34.77 -46.66 -8.42
C ASN A 373 -34.56 -45.87 -9.72
N ARG A 374 -35.63 -45.57 -10.47
CA ARG A 374 -35.54 -44.73 -11.69
C ARG A 374 -35.41 -43.25 -11.39
N ILE A 375 -35.89 -42.81 -10.23
CA ILE A 375 -35.78 -41.43 -9.77
C ILE A 375 -34.33 -41.13 -9.34
N ARG A 376 -33.59 -42.12 -8.83
CA ARG A 376 -32.17 -41.98 -8.42
C ARG A 376 -31.27 -41.50 -9.57
N GLU A 377 -31.38 -42.11 -10.74
CA GLU A 377 -30.58 -41.75 -11.94
C GLU A 377 -30.86 -40.31 -12.42
N GLU A 378 -32.10 -39.84 -12.28
CA GLU A 378 -32.50 -38.47 -12.64
C GLU A 378 -32.02 -37.44 -11.58
N ILE A 379 -31.96 -37.82 -10.29
CA ILE A 379 -31.45 -36.96 -9.22
C ILE A 379 -29.95 -36.72 -9.37
N GLU A 380 -29.17 -37.74 -9.74
CA GLU A 380 -27.72 -37.62 -9.97
C GLU A 380 -27.38 -36.62 -11.10
N GLN A 381 -28.31 -36.42 -12.05
CA GLN A 381 -28.15 -35.45 -13.15
C GLN A 381 -28.57 -34.03 -12.78
N VAL A 382 -29.53 -33.85 -11.86
CA VAL A 382 -30.08 -32.56 -11.46
C VAL A 382 -29.37 -31.98 -10.22
N VAL A 383 -28.88 -32.85 -9.36
CA VAL A 383 -28.15 -32.51 -8.14
C VAL A 383 -26.76 -33.12 -8.29
N SER A 384 -25.75 -32.29 -8.51
CA SER A 384 -24.35 -32.72 -8.52
C SER A 384 -23.96 -33.23 -7.12
N LEU A 385 -24.20 -34.51 -6.86
CA LEU A 385 -23.87 -35.19 -5.61
C LEU A 385 -22.40 -35.62 -5.65
N PRO A 386 -21.52 -35.09 -4.79
CA PRO A 386 -20.10 -35.41 -4.85
C PRO A 386 -19.75 -36.36 -3.70
N GLU A 387 -19.98 -37.67 -3.87
CA GLU A 387 -19.79 -38.67 -2.81
C GLU A 387 -18.52 -39.52 -2.98
N ASN A 388 -17.41 -38.96 -2.50
CA ASN A 388 -16.29 -39.63 -1.78
C ASN A 388 -15.05 -38.73 -1.74
N ARG A 389 -14.91 -37.80 -2.68
CA ARG A 389 -13.88 -36.75 -2.60
C ARG A 389 -14.22 -35.72 -1.52
N VAL A 390 -15.48 -35.35 -1.34
CA VAL A 390 -15.90 -34.24 -0.46
C VAL A 390 -15.58 -34.45 1.02
N ARG A 391 -15.70 -35.65 1.61
CA ARG A 391 -15.30 -35.83 3.01
C ARG A 391 -13.80 -35.64 3.23
N GLN A 392 -12.97 -36.07 2.27
CA GLN A 392 -11.53 -35.86 2.32
C GLN A 392 -11.16 -34.40 1.97
N THR A 393 -11.88 -33.79 1.02
CA THR A 393 -11.70 -32.40 0.58
C THR A 393 -12.21 -31.40 1.61
N VAL A 394 -13.25 -31.68 2.38
CA VAL A 394 -13.80 -30.82 3.45
C VAL A 394 -12.92 -30.89 4.70
N LEU A 395 -12.49 -32.08 5.12
CA LEU A 395 -11.47 -32.21 6.18
C LEU A 395 -10.09 -31.65 5.76
N GLN A 396 -9.78 -31.64 4.46
CA GLN A 396 -8.60 -30.97 3.92
C GLN A 396 -8.83 -29.45 3.78
N SER A 397 -10.06 -28.98 3.51
CA SER A 397 -10.37 -27.55 3.38
C SER A 397 -10.44 -26.87 4.74
N ASP A 398 -11.01 -27.50 5.77
CA ASP A 398 -11.04 -26.96 7.13
C ASP A 398 -9.61 -26.83 7.67
N LYS A 399 -8.77 -27.86 7.43
CA LYS A 399 -7.35 -27.81 7.81
C LYS A 399 -6.57 -26.78 7.02
N LEU A 400 -6.87 -26.63 5.74
CA LEU A 400 -6.27 -25.61 4.88
C LEU A 400 -6.64 -24.21 5.37
N ASP A 401 -7.91 -23.99 5.74
CA ASP A 401 -8.39 -22.73 6.26
C ASP A 401 -7.79 -22.38 7.61
N ASP A 402 -7.62 -23.37 8.50
CA ASP A 402 -6.91 -23.23 9.77
C ASP A 402 -5.44 -22.84 9.53
N ILE A 403 -4.74 -23.57 8.65
CA ILE A 403 -3.36 -23.26 8.29
C ILE A 403 -3.25 -21.83 7.75
N LEU A 404 -4.12 -21.43 6.82
CA LEU A 404 -4.07 -20.11 6.20
C LEU A 404 -4.45 -18.99 7.17
N SER A 405 -5.43 -19.19 8.06
CA SER A 405 -5.85 -18.20 9.05
C SER A 405 -4.73 -17.94 10.05
N ILE A 406 -4.15 -19.01 10.61
CA ILE A 406 -3.06 -18.93 11.59
C ILE A 406 -1.78 -18.41 10.96
N SER A 407 -1.49 -18.82 9.73
CA SER A 407 -0.34 -18.29 8.99
C SER A 407 -0.50 -16.79 8.73
N THR A 408 -1.71 -16.33 8.37
CA THR A 408 -1.98 -14.90 8.20
C THR A 408 -1.71 -14.14 9.50
N GLU A 409 -2.25 -14.59 10.64
CA GLU A 409 -1.98 -13.96 11.94
C GLU A 409 -0.47 -13.92 12.26
N LEU A 410 0.22 -15.05 12.09
CA LEU A 410 1.66 -15.16 12.35
C LEU A 410 2.49 -14.25 11.45
N PHE A 411 2.21 -14.23 10.14
CA PHE A 411 2.92 -13.38 9.20
C PHE A 411 2.68 -11.88 9.47
N LEU A 412 1.44 -11.51 9.77
CA LEU A 412 1.11 -10.11 10.07
C LEU A 412 1.65 -9.65 11.43
N LYS A 413 1.90 -10.56 12.39
CA LYS A 413 2.40 -10.24 13.73
C LYS A 413 3.92 -10.38 13.90
N LYS A 414 4.50 -11.46 13.38
CA LYS A 414 5.94 -11.76 13.50
C LYS A 414 6.74 -11.37 12.27
N GLY A 415 6.08 -11.10 11.14
CA GLY A 415 6.73 -10.94 9.84
C GLY A 415 7.06 -12.27 9.16
N PHE A 416 7.42 -12.19 7.88
CA PHE A 416 7.66 -13.39 7.07
C PHE A 416 8.87 -14.18 7.53
N VAL A 417 9.99 -13.53 7.85
CA VAL A 417 11.25 -14.23 8.14
C VAL A 417 11.23 -14.97 9.46
N GLU A 418 10.72 -14.33 10.51
CA GLU A 418 10.66 -14.92 11.85
C GLU A 418 9.60 -16.02 11.99
N THR A 419 8.58 -16.03 11.11
CA THR A 419 7.59 -17.10 11.10
C THR A 419 8.21 -18.37 10.51
N SER A 420 8.16 -19.49 11.22
CA SER A 420 8.54 -20.80 10.68
C SER A 420 7.32 -21.69 10.39
N THR A 421 7.46 -22.67 9.49
CA THR A 421 6.43 -23.71 9.28
C THR A 421 6.16 -24.52 10.54
N SER A 422 7.13 -24.56 11.47
CA SER A 422 6.98 -25.16 12.79
C SER A 422 6.06 -24.36 13.70
N ASP A 423 6.19 -23.03 13.69
CA ASP A 423 5.31 -22.13 14.45
C ASP A 423 3.86 -22.28 13.97
N ILE A 424 3.68 -22.30 12.64
CA ILE A 424 2.37 -22.49 12.00
C ILE A 424 1.76 -23.82 12.42
N ALA A 425 2.50 -24.92 12.28
CA ALA A 425 2.02 -26.24 12.66
C ALA A 425 1.63 -26.30 14.15
N HIS A 426 2.49 -25.77 15.03
CA HIS A 426 2.25 -25.73 16.46
C HIS A 426 1.00 -24.93 16.81
N GLN A 427 0.85 -23.71 16.28
CA GLN A 427 -0.31 -22.85 16.56
C GLN A 427 -1.60 -23.40 15.95
N ALA A 428 -1.53 -24.05 14.78
CA ALA A 428 -2.64 -24.78 14.17
C ALA A 428 -2.98 -26.09 14.88
N LYS A 429 -2.23 -26.48 15.91
CA LYS A 429 -2.37 -27.77 16.61
C LYS A 429 -2.29 -28.95 15.63
N MET A 430 -1.39 -28.85 14.66
CA MET A 430 -1.13 -29.84 13.62
C MET A 430 0.32 -30.32 13.63
N SER A 431 0.56 -31.49 13.03
CA SER A 431 1.92 -31.94 12.74
C SER A 431 2.53 -31.14 11.59
N LYS A 432 3.87 -31.00 11.57
CA LYS A 432 4.57 -30.38 10.42
C LYS A 432 4.28 -31.13 9.11
N GLU A 433 4.19 -32.46 9.17
CA GLU A 433 3.81 -33.33 8.04
C GLU A 433 2.47 -32.91 7.43
N THR A 434 1.49 -32.55 8.28
CA THR A 434 0.17 -32.08 7.83
C THR A 434 0.31 -30.79 7.03
N VAL A 435 1.10 -29.82 7.51
CA VAL A 435 1.34 -28.55 6.81
C VAL A 435 2.06 -28.80 5.48
N TYR A 436 3.10 -29.66 5.47
CA TYR A 436 3.85 -30.00 4.26
C TYR A 436 3.05 -30.75 3.21
N ARG A 437 1.95 -31.41 3.59
CA ARG A 437 1.01 -32.03 2.66
C ARG A 437 0.25 -31.00 1.83
N HIS A 438 0.01 -29.82 2.39
CA HIS A 438 -0.73 -28.73 1.73
C HIS A 438 0.20 -27.75 1.02
N PHE A 439 1.37 -27.47 1.60
CA PHE A 439 2.29 -26.45 1.10
C PHE A 439 3.73 -26.95 1.16
N ARG A 440 4.47 -26.75 0.06
CA ARG A 440 5.86 -27.20 -0.06
C ARG A 440 6.79 -26.38 0.82
N ASN A 441 6.48 -25.09 0.98
CA ASN A 441 7.32 -24.15 1.72
C ASN A 441 6.50 -22.97 2.25
N LYS A 442 7.17 -22.15 3.06
CA LYS A 442 6.58 -20.95 3.68
C LYS A 442 6.16 -19.87 2.68
N GLU A 443 6.85 -19.76 1.55
CA GLU A 443 6.50 -18.79 0.49
C GLU A 443 5.13 -19.12 -0.11
N GLU A 444 4.88 -20.39 -0.42
CA GLU A 444 3.61 -20.87 -0.96
C GLU A 444 2.44 -20.62 0.01
N ILE A 445 2.67 -20.84 1.32
CA ILE A 445 1.69 -20.52 2.37
C ILE A 445 1.36 -19.02 2.33
N LEU A 446 2.38 -18.14 2.33
CA LEU A 446 2.14 -16.70 2.31
C LEU A 446 1.43 -16.25 1.03
N MET A 447 1.79 -16.80 -0.14
CA MET A 447 1.11 -16.49 -1.40
C MET A 447 -0.37 -16.89 -1.36
N ALA A 448 -0.69 -18.04 -0.76
CA ALA A 448 -2.06 -18.49 -0.57
C ALA A 448 -2.82 -17.65 0.48
N CYS A 449 -2.16 -17.18 1.54
CA CYS A 449 -2.73 -16.20 2.48
C CYS A 449 -3.07 -14.88 1.76
N ALA A 450 -2.15 -14.39 0.92
CA ALA A 450 -2.38 -13.22 0.10
C ALA A 450 -3.54 -13.45 -0.88
N ASP A 451 -3.59 -14.58 -1.58
CA ASP A 451 -4.74 -14.91 -2.42
C ASP A 451 -6.05 -14.87 -1.63
N ARG A 452 -6.13 -15.53 -0.47
CA ARG A 452 -7.34 -15.54 0.36
C ARG A 452 -7.78 -14.13 0.76
N ALA A 453 -6.84 -13.26 1.18
CA ALA A 453 -7.14 -11.88 1.57
C ALA A 453 -7.71 -11.06 0.41
N PHE A 454 -7.16 -11.22 -0.81
CA PHE A 454 -7.60 -10.47 -1.98
C PHE A 454 -8.87 -11.05 -2.62
N HIS A 455 -9.07 -12.37 -2.58
CA HIS A 455 -10.33 -13.00 -3.01
C HIS A 455 -11.49 -12.55 -2.12
N ASN A 456 -11.29 -12.40 -0.81
CA ASN A 456 -12.33 -11.86 0.08
C ASN A 456 -12.78 -10.45 -0.36
N LEU A 457 -11.85 -9.55 -0.67
CA LEU A 457 -12.19 -8.22 -1.22
C LEU A 457 -12.95 -8.35 -2.55
N TYR A 458 -12.47 -9.20 -3.45
CA TYR A 458 -13.10 -9.41 -4.75
C TYR A 458 -14.54 -9.93 -4.64
N ASP A 459 -14.79 -10.91 -3.77
CA ASP A 459 -16.10 -11.53 -3.59
C ASP A 459 -17.10 -10.55 -2.96
N ASN A 460 -16.67 -9.74 -1.99
CA ASN A 460 -17.52 -8.69 -1.41
C ASN A 460 -17.85 -7.61 -2.45
N VAL A 461 -16.87 -7.16 -3.24
CA VAL A 461 -17.14 -6.19 -4.32
C VAL A 461 -18.10 -6.79 -5.34
N ARG A 462 -17.89 -8.05 -5.75
CA ARG A 462 -18.74 -8.74 -6.72
C ARG A 462 -20.18 -8.85 -6.22
N ALA A 463 -20.38 -9.21 -4.95
CA ALA A 463 -21.70 -9.30 -4.34
C ALA A 463 -22.41 -7.94 -4.30
N GLU A 464 -21.67 -6.86 -4.06
CA GLU A 464 -22.23 -5.51 -4.00
C GLU A 464 -22.63 -4.96 -5.38
N ILE A 465 -21.86 -5.30 -6.43
CA ILE A 465 -22.07 -4.74 -7.78
C ILE A 465 -22.84 -5.65 -8.74
N SER A 466 -23.18 -6.89 -8.37
CA SER A 466 -23.71 -7.88 -9.31
C SER A 466 -25.03 -7.50 -9.97
N GLU A 467 -25.86 -6.71 -9.28
CA GLU A 467 -27.14 -6.23 -9.79
C GLU A 467 -27.07 -4.81 -10.37
N GLU A 468 -25.90 -4.14 -10.25
CA GLU A 468 -25.73 -2.75 -10.67
C GLU A 468 -25.36 -2.64 -12.15
N LYS A 469 -26.18 -1.92 -12.90
CA LYS A 469 -26.03 -1.75 -14.35
C LYS A 469 -25.26 -0.50 -14.72
N ASP A 470 -25.29 0.54 -13.89
CA ASP A 470 -24.58 1.79 -14.15
C ASP A 470 -23.09 1.67 -13.79
N ALA A 471 -22.21 2.03 -14.74
CA ALA A 471 -20.77 1.90 -14.57
C ALA A 471 -20.19 2.84 -13.49
N ALA A 472 -20.74 4.05 -13.35
CA ALA A 472 -20.30 4.99 -12.33
C ALA A 472 -20.70 4.50 -10.93
N LEU A 473 -21.94 3.99 -10.79
CA LEU A 473 -22.40 3.39 -9.54
C LEU A 473 -21.58 2.14 -9.16
N ARG A 474 -21.16 1.31 -10.13
CA ARG A 474 -20.26 0.18 -9.86
C ARG A 474 -18.90 0.63 -9.33
N LEU A 475 -18.33 1.73 -9.85
CA LEU A 475 -17.08 2.31 -9.33
C LEU A 475 -17.25 2.82 -7.90
N ILE A 476 -18.34 3.52 -7.61
CA ILE A 476 -18.63 4.03 -6.26
C ILE A 476 -18.81 2.88 -5.26
N LYS A 477 -19.62 1.88 -5.61
CA LYS A 477 -19.84 0.67 -4.79
C LYS A 477 -18.54 -0.09 -4.53
N ARG A 478 -17.67 -0.22 -5.54
CA ARG A 478 -16.33 -0.82 -5.38
C ARG A 478 -15.48 -0.04 -4.38
N GLY A 479 -15.44 1.28 -4.47
CA GLY A 479 -14.71 2.15 -3.54
C GLY A 479 -15.19 1.99 -2.09
N LYS A 480 -16.51 1.96 -1.87
CA LYS A 480 -17.10 1.74 -0.54
C LYS A 480 -16.70 0.39 0.08
N VAL A 481 -16.78 -0.69 -0.69
CA VAL A 481 -16.34 -2.02 -0.20
C VAL A 481 -14.83 -2.04 0.06
N PHE A 482 -14.05 -1.33 -0.76
CA PHE A 482 -12.61 -1.20 -0.52
C PHE A 482 -12.33 -0.49 0.81
N PHE A 483 -13.00 0.63 1.10
CA PHE A 483 -12.82 1.36 2.36
C PHE A 483 -13.19 0.51 3.58
N SER A 484 -14.28 -0.25 3.52
CA SER A 484 -14.72 -1.09 4.64
C SER A 484 -13.76 -2.25 4.94
N LEU A 485 -13.11 -2.80 3.91
CA LEU A 485 -12.15 -3.90 4.04
C LEU A 485 -10.69 -3.43 4.10
N TYR A 486 -10.44 -2.13 3.94
CA TYR A 486 -9.11 -1.54 3.89
C TYR A 486 -8.20 -1.93 5.06
N PRO A 487 -8.62 -1.87 6.35
CA PRO A 487 -7.71 -2.19 7.46
C PRO A 487 -7.16 -3.63 7.43
N GLN A 488 -7.99 -4.59 7.03
CA GLN A 488 -7.58 -6.00 6.90
C GLN A 488 -6.68 -6.19 5.69
N TRP A 489 -7.04 -5.53 4.59
CA TRP A 489 -6.35 -5.64 3.31
C TRP A 489 -4.97 -4.98 3.31
N ILE A 490 -4.83 -3.78 3.87
CA ILE A 490 -3.61 -2.98 3.83
C ILE A 490 -2.44 -3.67 4.54
N SER A 491 -2.72 -4.42 5.61
CA SER A 491 -1.70 -5.17 6.35
C SER A 491 -1.05 -6.25 5.49
N MET A 492 -1.88 -7.04 4.78
CA MET A 492 -1.38 -8.05 3.84
C MET A 492 -0.69 -7.40 2.63
N MET A 493 -1.26 -6.31 2.10
CA MET A 493 -0.67 -5.58 0.98
C MET A 493 0.72 -5.04 1.34
N ASN A 494 0.89 -4.41 2.50
CA ASN A 494 2.18 -3.88 2.95
C ASN A 494 3.24 -4.97 3.14
N LEU A 495 2.85 -6.14 3.64
CA LEU A 495 3.74 -7.29 3.72
C LEU A 495 4.18 -7.75 2.31
N MET A 496 3.25 -7.92 1.40
CA MET A 496 3.54 -8.34 0.01
C MET A 496 4.39 -7.31 -0.73
N ARG A 497 4.08 -6.02 -0.56
CA ARG A 497 4.81 -4.87 -1.12
C ARG A 497 6.25 -4.85 -0.63
N SER A 498 6.48 -5.04 0.67
CA SER A 498 7.83 -5.11 1.26
C SER A 498 8.64 -6.30 0.75
N LEU A 499 8.02 -7.49 0.65
CA LEU A 499 8.67 -8.70 0.13
C LEU A 499 8.89 -8.67 -1.39
N SER A 500 8.16 -7.82 -2.11
CA SER A 500 8.36 -7.59 -3.55
C SER A 500 9.63 -6.80 -3.85
N VAL A 501 10.20 -6.13 -2.85
CA VAL A 501 11.47 -5.41 -2.96
C VAL A 501 12.61 -6.42 -2.80
N GLY A 502 13.52 -6.45 -3.77
CA GLY A 502 14.65 -7.36 -3.83
C GLY A 502 14.55 -8.44 -4.91
N ASP A 503 15.49 -9.38 -4.85
CA ASP A 503 15.77 -10.33 -5.91
C ASP A 503 14.83 -11.55 -5.95
N ASN A 504 13.93 -11.73 -4.97
CA ASN A 504 12.99 -12.86 -5.00
C ASN A 504 11.93 -12.64 -6.12
N PRO A 505 12.02 -13.38 -7.25
CA PRO A 505 11.14 -13.13 -8.39
C PRO A 505 9.70 -13.58 -8.10
N SER A 506 9.50 -14.53 -7.19
CA SER A 506 8.19 -15.09 -6.88
C SER A 506 7.32 -14.07 -6.16
N PHE A 507 7.84 -13.39 -5.13
CA PHE A 507 7.11 -12.33 -4.43
C PHE A 507 6.86 -11.12 -5.32
N ARG A 508 7.84 -10.72 -6.14
CA ARG A 508 7.68 -9.65 -7.11
C ARG A 508 6.57 -9.95 -8.13
N THR A 509 6.58 -11.15 -8.69
CA THR A 509 5.54 -11.62 -9.63
C THR A 509 4.18 -11.65 -8.95
N LYS A 510 4.11 -12.17 -7.72
CA LYS A 510 2.88 -12.24 -6.95
C LYS A 510 2.31 -10.85 -6.66
N PHE A 511 3.12 -9.92 -6.19
CA PHE A 511 2.69 -8.54 -5.94
C PHE A 511 2.15 -7.87 -7.21
N ASN A 512 2.88 -7.97 -8.34
CA ASN A 512 2.42 -7.43 -9.62
C ASN A 512 1.09 -8.06 -10.08
N GLN A 513 0.91 -9.36 -9.86
CA GLN A 513 -0.35 -10.05 -10.15
C GLN A 513 -1.49 -9.49 -9.29
N LEU A 514 -1.29 -9.32 -7.98
CA LEU A 514 -2.30 -8.81 -7.05
C LEU A 514 -2.72 -7.38 -7.41
N ILE A 515 -1.75 -6.48 -7.66
CA ILE A 515 -2.03 -5.11 -8.12
C ILE A 515 -2.83 -5.13 -9.43
N GLY A 516 -2.38 -5.92 -10.42
CA GLY A 516 -3.09 -6.03 -11.69
C GLY A 516 -4.52 -6.57 -11.54
N GLN A 517 -4.76 -7.54 -10.66
CA GLN A 517 -6.09 -8.09 -10.40
C GLN A 517 -7.05 -7.07 -9.79
N MET A 518 -6.54 -6.15 -8.95
CA MET A 518 -7.36 -5.10 -8.34
C MET A 518 -7.69 -3.96 -9.30
N VAL A 519 -6.71 -3.56 -10.12
CA VAL A 519 -6.85 -2.39 -10.99
C VAL A 519 -7.66 -2.73 -12.25
N LYS A 520 -7.54 -3.95 -12.79
CA LYS A 520 -8.25 -4.39 -14.02
C LYS A 520 -9.76 -4.13 -14.01
N PRO A 521 -10.51 -4.46 -12.94
CA PRO A 521 -11.93 -4.12 -12.88
C PRO A 521 -12.20 -2.61 -12.98
N THR A 522 -11.40 -1.78 -12.31
CA THR A 522 -11.51 -0.31 -12.39
C THR A 522 -11.24 0.18 -13.81
N ILE A 523 -10.20 -0.33 -14.47
CA ILE A 523 -9.89 -0.02 -15.89
C ILE A 523 -11.10 -0.33 -16.79
N ARG A 524 -11.74 -1.48 -16.61
CA ARG A 524 -12.94 -1.86 -17.40
C ARG A 524 -14.09 -0.87 -17.22
N GLU A 525 -14.32 -0.38 -16.01
CA GLU A 525 -15.37 0.60 -15.78
C GLU A 525 -15.04 1.97 -16.37
N ILE A 526 -13.78 2.41 -16.30
CA ILE A 526 -13.32 3.63 -16.97
C ILE A 526 -13.58 3.52 -18.48
N GLU A 527 -13.26 2.37 -19.08
CA GLU A 527 -13.49 2.15 -20.51
C GLU A 527 -14.99 2.13 -20.85
N ASN A 528 -15.83 1.56 -19.99
CA ASN A 528 -17.28 1.64 -20.16
C ASN A 528 -17.80 3.09 -20.10
N LEU A 529 -17.28 3.90 -19.17
CA LEU A 529 -17.64 5.32 -19.05
C LEU A 529 -17.21 6.13 -20.28
N LYS A 530 -16.03 5.84 -20.84
CA LYS A 530 -15.58 6.42 -22.12
C LYS A 530 -16.50 6.06 -23.27
N GLN A 531 -16.84 4.78 -23.43
CA GLN A 531 -17.75 4.32 -24.47
C GLN A 531 -19.15 4.93 -24.36
N GLN A 532 -19.58 5.26 -23.15
CA GLN A 532 -20.84 5.96 -22.88
C GLN A 532 -20.76 7.48 -23.09
N GLY A 533 -19.58 8.03 -23.42
CA GLY A 533 -19.36 9.46 -23.57
C GLY A 533 -19.46 10.25 -22.26
N ARG A 534 -19.37 9.57 -21.11
CA ARG A 534 -19.50 10.19 -19.77
C ARG A 534 -18.20 10.79 -19.26
N ILE A 535 -17.08 10.32 -19.79
CA ILE A 535 -15.74 10.90 -19.57
C ILE A 535 -15.02 11.03 -20.92
N ARG A 536 -14.01 11.89 -20.96
CA ARG A 536 -13.22 12.19 -22.17
C ARG A 536 -12.56 10.92 -22.78
N ASN A 537 -12.63 10.81 -24.11
CA ASN A 537 -12.23 9.59 -24.84
C ASN A 537 -10.71 9.39 -24.96
N ASP A 538 -9.93 10.44 -24.74
CA ASP A 538 -8.46 10.44 -24.83
C ASP A 538 -7.77 10.00 -23.53
N ILE A 539 -8.53 9.70 -22.45
CA ILE A 539 -7.98 9.10 -21.23
C ILE A 539 -7.39 7.72 -21.53
N ASP A 540 -6.15 7.53 -21.07
CA ASP A 540 -5.49 6.24 -21.00
C ASP A 540 -6.08 5.43 -19.84
N SER A 541 -7.02 4.53 -20.14
CA SER A 541 -7.80 3.80 -19.13
C SER A 541 -6.94 2.93 -18.23
N ASP A 542 -5.86 2.35 -18.77
CA ASP A 542 -4.90 1.56 -17.99
C ASP A 542 -4.24 2.46 -16.95
N LEU A 543 -3.65 3.58 -17.37
CA LEU A 543 -2.99 4.53 -16.47
C LEU A 543 -3.96 5.13 -15.44
N ALA A 544 -5.16 5.53 -15.87
CA ALA A 544 -6.19 6.09 -15.00
C ALA A 544 -6.64 5.10 -13.91
N GLY A 545 -6.71 3.79 -14.23
CA GLY A 545 -7.00 2.76 -13.24
C GLY A 545 -5.97 2.72 -12.10
N PHE A 546 -4.67 2.83 -12.42
CA PHE A 546 -3.62 2.89 -11.40
C PHE A 546 -3.73 4.17 -10.57
N ILE A 547 -3.92 5.31 -11.23
CA ILE A 547 -4.05 6.61 -10.55
C ILE A 547 -5.21 6.57 -9.55
N LEU A 548 -6.41 6.15 -9.98
CA LEU A 548 -7.58 6.08 -9.10
C LEU A 548 -7.38 5.09 -7.94
N MET A 549 -6.70 3.95 -8.18
CA MET A 549 -6.38 3.01 -7.10
C MET A 549 -5.48 3.65 -6.04
N GLY A 550 -4.46 4.42 -6.46
CA GLY A 550 -3.58 5.11 -5.54
C GLY A 550 -4.27 6.21 -4.76
N MET A 551 -5.07 7.03 -5.44
CA MET A 551 -5.91 8.03 -4.78
C MET A 551 -6.88 7.38 -3.77
N CYS A 552 -7.46 6.22 -4.11
CA CYS A 552 -8.36 5.47 -3.24
C CYS A 552 -7.65 4.89 -2.01
N GLU A 553 -6.45 4.30 -2.14
CA GLU A 553 -5.65 3.83 -0.99
C GLU A 553 -5.31 4.97 -0.02
N TYR A 554 -4.92 6.13 -0.55
CA TYR A 554 -4.60 7.31 0.26
C TYR A 554 -5.83 7.96 0.89
N GLY A 555 -6.97 7.97 0.20
CA GLY A 555 -8.25 8.35 0.77
C GLY A 555 -8.68 7.41 1.91
N ALA A 556 -8.46 6.10 1.76
CA ALA A 556 -8.72 5.12 2.82
C ALA A 556 -7.82 5.33 4.04
N TRP A 557 -6.58 5.77 3.83
CA TRP A 557 -5.68 6.16 4.90
C TRP A 557 -6.22 7.37 5.69
N LEU A 558 -6.72 8.41 5.01
CA LEU A 558 -7.33 9.59 5.64
C LEU A 558 -8.56 9.25 6.47
N ILE A 559 -9.40 8.32 5.99
CA ILE A 559 -10.57 7.83 6.75
C ILE A 559 -10.13 7.22 8.08
N GLN A 560 -9.02 6.48 8.09
CA GLN A 560 -8.52 5.80 9.29
C GLN A 560 -7.75 6.71 10.26
N HIS A 561 -7.04 7.71 9.76
CA HIS A 561 -6.05 8.46 10.54
C HIS A 561 -6.44 9.93 10.81
N GLU A 562 -7.27 10.52 9.95
CA GLU A 562 -7.58 11.96 9.99
C GLU A 562 -9.09 12.27 10.01
N ASN A 563 -9.93 11.27 10.34
CA ASN A 563 -11.40 11.39 10.49
C ASN A 563 -12.16 11.89 9.24
N TYR A 564 -11.61 11.67 8.05
CA TYR A 564 -12.34 11.94 6.81
C TYR A 564 -13.51 10.96 6.64
N SER A 565 -14.60 11.45 6.06
CA SER A 565 -15.74 10.59 5.73
C SER A 565 -15.51 9.87 4.40
N GLU A 566 -16.00 8.62 4.28
CA GLU A 566 -16.02 7.89 3.00
C GLU A 566 -16.67 8.72 1.88
N VAL A 567 -17.67 9.53 2.25
CA VAL A 567 -18.40 10.42 1.34
C VAL A 567 -17.45 11.42 0.70
N THR A 568 -16.77 12.22 1.52
CA THR A 568 -15.86 13.28 1.06
C THR A 568 -14.76 12.74 0.14
N ILE A 569 -14.21 11.56 0.46
CA ILE A 569 -13.21 10.91 -0.37
C ILE A 569 -13.82 10.50 -1.73
N MET A 570 -14.98 9.84 -1.73
CA MET A 570 -15.61 9.40 -2.98
C MET A 570 -16.03 10.57 -3.87
N GLU A 571 -16.54 11.66 -3.29
CA GLU A 571 -16.89 12.89 -4.00
C GLU A 571 -15.66 13.47 -4.70
N SER A 572 -14.53 13.54 -3.99
CA SER A 572 -13.28 14.06 -4.52
C SER A 572 -12.72 13.18 -5.66
N LEU A 573 -12.71 11.86 -5.49
CA LEU A 573 -12.29 10.92 -6.54
C LEU A 573 -13.17 11.02 -7.79
N THR A 574 -14.48 11.18 -7.59
CA THR A 574 -15.46 11.31 -8.67
C THR A 574 -15.26 12.62 -9.41
N SER A 575 -15.15 13.74 -8.70
CA SER A 575 -14.92 15.05 -9.33
C SER A 575 -13.59 15.07 -10.12
N ILE A 576 -12.49 14.49 -9.61
CA ILE A 576 -11.26 14.36 -10.41
C ILE A 576 -11.48 13.55 -11.69
N LEU A 577 -12.19 12.42 -11.62
CA LEU A 577 -12.45 11.56 -12.78
C LEU A 577 -13.26 12.27 -13.89
N TYR A 578 -14.21 13.12 -13.52
CA TYR A 578 -15.13 13.78 -14.47
C TYR A 578 -14.68 15.18 -14.89
N GLU A 579 -14.05 15.93 -13.99
CA GLU A 579 -13.82 17.38 -14.11
C GLU A 579 -12.36 17.76 -13.92
N GLY A 580 -11.51 16.85 -13.43
CA GLY A 580 -10.14 17.17 -13.07
C GLY A 580 -10.08 18.17 -11.92
N VAL A 581 -8.92 18.73 -11.65
CA VAL A 581 -8.73 19.71 -10.55
C VAL A 581 -8.95 21.15 -11.00
N ILE A 582 -8.62 21.49 -12.25
CA ILE A 582 -8.72 22.85 -12.79
C ILE A 582 -9.94 22.95 -13.69
N VAL A 583 -10.81 23.92 -13.41
CA VAL A 583 -11.90 24.27 -14.33
C VAL A 583 -11.37 25.30 -15.33
N GLY A 584 -11.46 25.00 -16.63
CA GLY A 584 -11.13 25.98 -17.66
C GLY A 584 -11.96 27.26 -17.50
N SER A 585 -11.37 28.42 -17.81
CA SER A 585 -12.12 29.67 -17.90
C SER A 585 -13.17 29.52 -19.01
N SER A 586 -14.45 29.61 -18.66
CA SER A 586 -15.57 29.65 -19.59
C SER A 586 -15.45 30.77 -20.62
#